data_AF-A0A8H3WMQ8-F1
#
_entry.id   AF-A0A8H3WMQ8-F1
#
_cell.length_a   1.000
_cell.length_b   1.000
_cell.length_c   1.000
_cell.angle_alpha   90.00
_cell.angle_beta   90.00
_cell.angle_gamma   90.00
#
_symmetry.space_group_name_H-M   'P 1'
#
loop_
_entity.id
_entity.type
_entity.pdbx_description
1 polymer ?
#
loop_
_entity_poly.entity_id
_entity_poly.type
_entity_poly.pdbx_seq_one_letter_code
_entity_poly.pdbx_strand_id
1 'polypeptide(L)'
;MGIEMTNLKLIFQAHIVYEKTSDIVLQALREEGHQSVPGWDERITFQLDSDPGLAILGSPNGASTAWMLLQHKYRLGLKAIKEVTVWGSNGGFQLDAPIKETKLNLRFTIVDA
;
A
#
# COMPACT_ATOMS: atom_id res chain seq x y z
N MET A 1 28.41 6.10 -15.36
CA MET A 1 27.23 5.68 -16.15
C MET A 1 26.06 5.63 -15.18
N GLY A 2 25.09 6.54 -15.30
CA GLY A 2 23.93 6.58 -14.40
C GLY A 2 22.86 5.60 -14.86
N ILE A 3 22.19 4.92 -13.94
CA ILE A 3 21.06 4.05 -14.26
C ILE A 3 19.85 4.93 -14.58
N GLU A 4 19.21 4.70 -15.72
CA GLU A 4 17.90 5.25 -16.06
C GLU A 4 16.87 4.79 -15.01
N MET A 5 16.28 5.74 -14.27
CA MET A 5 15.34 5.44 -13.18
C MET A 5 13.88 5.35 -13.65
N THR A 6 13.66 5.25 -14.95
CA THR A 6 12.33 5.22 -15.58
C THR A 6 11.61 3.89 -15.36
N ASN A 7 12.30 2.82 -14.99
CA ASN A 7 11.72 1.47 -14.84
C ASN A 7 11.21 1.15 -13.42
N LEU A 8 10.76 2.15 -12.65
CA LEU A 8 10.15 1.93 -11.34
C LEU A 8 8.78 1.24 -11.50
N LYS A 9 8.65 0.01 -10.97
CA LYS A 9 7.43 -0.80 -11.08
C LYS A 9 6.72 -1.09 -9.77
N LEU A 10 7.45 -1.13 -8.65
CA LEU A 10 6.90 -1.50 -7.34
C LEU A 10 7.49 -0.61 -6.26
N ILE A 11 6.68 -0.23 -5.27
CA ILE A 11 7.12 0.42 -4.03
C ILE A 11 6.60 -0.42 -2.87
N PHE A 12 7.49 -0.83 -1.98
CA PHE A 12 7.17 -1.60 -0.78
C PHE A 12 7.27 -0.71 0.45
N GLN A 13 6.26 -0.78 1.32
CA GLN A 13 6.28 -0.20 2.65
C GLN A 13 6.03 -1.32 3.65
N ALA A 14 7.10 -1.71 4.35
CA ALA A 14 7.07 -2.81 5.30
C ALA A 14 6.93 -2.32 6.74
N HIS A 15 6.25 -3.12 7.57
CA HIS A 15 6.08 -2.87 9.00
C HIS A 15 5.58 -1.44 9.30
N ILE A 16 4.39 -1.12 8.79
CA ILE A 16 3.74 0.16 9.00
C ILE A 16 3.32 0.27 10.47
N VAL A 17 4.00 1.13 11.22
CA VAL A 17 3.73 1.42 12.64
C VAL A 17 2.87 2.66 12.84
N TYR A 18 2.58 3.42 11.77
CA TYR A 18 1.81 4.65 11.88
C TYR A 18 0.32 4.33 11.98
N GLU A 19 -0.26 4.55 13.17
CA GLU A 19 -1.60 4.11 13.54
C GLU A 19 -2.67 4.57 12.54
N LYS A 20 -2.65 5.86 12.13
CA LYS A 20 -3.63 6.38 11.18
C LYS A 20 -3.66 5.65 9.84
N THR A 21 -2.50 5.21 9.34
CA THR A 21 -2.45 4.42 8.11
C THR A 21 -3.05 3.04 8.37
N SER A 22 -2.64 2.40 9.46
CA SER A 22 -3.16 1.08 9.83
C SER A 22 -4.68 1.10 9.99
N ASP A 23 -5.23 2.09 10.70
CA ASP A 23 -6.68 2.25 10.90
C ASP A 23 -7.45 2.34 9.59
N ILE A 24 -6.96 3.14 8.64
CA ILE A 24 -7.57 3.27 7.30
C ILE A 24 -7.53 1.94 6.54
N VAL A 25 -6.40 1.24 6.56
CA VAL A 25 -6.25 -0.04 5.87
C VAL A 25 -7.16 -1.11 6.48
N LEU A 26 -7.23 -1.18 7.82
CA LEU A 26 -8.09 -2.12 8.53
C LEU A 26 -9.57 -1.80 8.32
N GLN A 27 -9.93 -0.52 8.26
CA GLN A 27 -11.29 -0.11 7.95
C GLN A 27 -11.69 -0.49 6.52
N ALA A 28 -10.81 -0.25 5.53
CA ALA A 28 -11.04 -0.65 4.15
C ALA A 28 -11.25 -2.19 4.03
N LEU A 29 -10.44 -2.98 4.74
CA LEU A 29 -10.61 -4.43 4.79
C LEU A 29 -11.94 -4.85 5.43
N ARG A 30 -12.35 -4.17 6.50
CA ARG A 30 -13.61 -4.45 7.20
C ARG A 30 -14.83 -4.14 6.33
N GLU A 31 -14.81 -3.03 5.60
CA GLU A 31 -15.89 -2.62 4.69
C GLU A 31 -16.05 -3.60 3.51
N GLU A 32 -14.95 -4.19 3.05
CA GLU A 32 -14.93 -5.26 2.05
C GLU A 32 -15.27 -6.65 2.63
N GLY A 33 -15.60 -6.74 3.92
CA GLY A 33 -16.06 -7.97 4.57
C GLY A 33 -14.95 -8.93 5.01
N HIS A 34 -13.69 -8.54 4.91
CA HIS A 34 -12.58 -9.35 5.42
C HIS A 34 -12.61 -9.41 6.96
N GLN A 35 -12.18 -10.56 7.51
CA GLN A 35 -12.13 -10.79 8.96
C GLN A 35 -10.72 -10.59 9.53
N SER A 36 -9.70 -10.62 8.67
CA SER A 36 -8.29 -10.52 9.06
C SER A 36 -7.49 -9.84 7.94
N VAL A 37 -6.30 -9.38 8.30
CA VAL A 37 -5.25 -9.09 7.32
C VAL A 37 -4.56 -10.42 6.98
N PRO A 38 -4.62 -10.91 5.74
CA PRO A 38 -4.04 -12.20 5.38
C PRO A 38 -2.52 -12.14 5.31
N GLY A 39 -1.90 -13.32 5.33
CA GLY A 39 -0.48 -13.49 5.01
C GLY A 39 -0.17 -13.19 3.54
N TRP A 40 1.12 -13.26 3.18
CA TRP A 40 1.58 -12.96 1.82
C TRP A 40 0.96 -13.85 0.73
N ASP A 41 0.78 -15.14 1.02
CA ASP A 41 0.26 -16.10 0.05
C ASP A 41 -1.21 -15.80 -0.33
N GLU A 42 -1.96 -15.21 0.60
CA GLU A 42 -3.37 -14.84 0.46
C GLU A 42 -3.59 -13.32 0.43
N ARG A 43 -2.53 -12.54 0.16
CA ARG A 43 -2.55 -11.07 0.16
C ARG A 43 -3.70 -10.49 -0.66
N ILE A 44 -4.26 -9.39 -0.20
CA ILE A 44 -5.39 -8.73 -0.86
C ILE A 44 -4.87 -7.59 -1.73
N THR A 45 -5.43 -7.45 -2.94
CA THR A 45 -5.07 -6.35 -3.87
C THR A 45 -6.30 -5.54 -4.20
N PHE A 46 -6.23 -4.23 -3.94
CA PHE A 46 -7.25 -3.25 -4.30
C PHE A 46 -6.78 -2.43 -5.50
N GLN A 47 -7.65 -2.26 -6.49
CA GLN A 47 -7.40 -1.37 -7.62
C GLN A 47 -7.59 0.09 -7.18
N LEU A 48 -6.83 1.03 -7.77
CA LEU A 48 -6.88 2.45 -7.39
C LEU A 48 -8.10 3.22 -7.93
N ASP A 49 -9.05 2.52 -8.54
CA ASP A 49 -10.38 2.99 -8.91
C ASP A 49 -11.49 2.45 -8.00
N SER A 50 -11.14 1.67 -6.97
CA SER A 50 -12.06 1.19 -5.93
C SER A 50 -12.03 2.06 -4.68
N ASP A 51 -13.15 2.13 -3.96
CA ASP A 51 -13.25 2.81 -2.67
C ASP A 51 -12.16 2.40 -1.66
N PRO A 52 -11.88 1.11 -1.39
CA PRO A 52 -10.79 0.71 -0.50
C PRO A 52 -9.41 1.10 -1.04
N GLY A 53 -9.19 1.03 -2.36
CA GLY A 53 -7.94 1.47 -2.98
C GLY A 53 -7.71 2.98 -2.81
N LEU A 54 -8.74 3.79 -3.05
CA LEU A 54 -8.71 5.24 -2.87
C LEU A 54 -8.54 5.64 -1.40
N ALA A 55 -9.18 4.93 -0.47
CA ALA A 55 -9.01 5.13 0.97
C ALA A 55 -7.54 4.92 1.38
N ILE A 56 -6.93 3.80 0.96
CA ILE A 56 -5.52 3.50 1.25
C ILE A 56 -4.58 4.51 0.57
N LEU A 57 -4.90 4.96 -0.65
CA LEU A 57 -4.13 6.02 -1.31
C LEU A 57 -4.16 7.34 -0.52
N GLY A 58 -5.32 7.67 0.06
CA GLY A 58 -5.51 8.85 0.91
C GLY A 58 -4.84 8.75 2.28
N SER A 59 -4.39 7.56 2.69
CA SER A 59 -3.62 7.40 3.93
C SER A 59 -2.27 8.13 3.86
N PRO A 60 -1.66 8.50 5.01
CA PRO A 60 -0.32 9.10 5.05
C PRO A 60 0.75 8.31 4.26
N ASN A 61 0.70 6.99 4.33
CA ASN A 61 1.60 6.08 3.63
C ASN A 61 1.33 5.99 2.12
N GLY A 62 0.05 5.99 1.72
CA GLY A 62 -0.34 6.08 0.31
C GLY A 62 0.02 7.43 -0.31
N ALA A 63 -0.31 8.52 0.38
CA ALA A 63 -0.05 9.88 -0.05
C ALA A 63 1.46 10.16 -0.16
N SER A 64 2.29 9.64 0.76
CA SER A 64 3.75 9.77 0.65
C SER A 64 4.32 9.06 -0.59
N THR A 65 3.74 7.93 -0.98
CA THR A 65 4.09 7.21 -2.21
C THR A 65 3.76 8.06 -3.44
N ALA A 66 2.53 8.58 -3.51
CA ALA A 66 2.10 9.46 -4.61
C ALA A 66 2.96 10.74 -4.68
N TRP A 67 3.25 11.35 -3.53
CA TRP A 67 4.08 12.54 -3.43
C TRP A 67 5.50 12.31 -3.95
N MET A 68 6.12 11.19 -3.58
CA MET A 68 7.46 10.83 -4.06
C MET A 68 7.49 10.74 -5.59
N LEU A 69 6.51 10.06 -6.20
CA LEU A 69 6.39 9.93 -7.65
C LEU A 69 6.23 11.31 -8.33
N LEU A 70 5.37 12.17 -7.77
CA LEU A 70 5.10 13.51 -8.30
C LEU A 70 6.37 14.39 -8.26
N GLN A 71 7.09 14.39 -7.13
CA GLN A 71 8.29 15.21 -6.94
C GLN A 71 9.46 14.76 -7.83
N HIS A 72 9.51 13.48 -8.21
CA HIS A 72 10.61 12.92 -9.01
C HIS A 72 10.23 12.66 -10.46
N LYS A 73 9.10 13.17 -10.95
CA LYS A 73 8.61 12.93 -12.32
C LYS A 73 9.61 13.25 -13.43
N TYR A 74 10.53 14.20 -13.21
CA TYR A 74 11.59 14.51 -14.17
C TYR A 74 12.58 13.35 -14.37
N ARG A 75 12.83 12.57 -13.31
CA ARG A 75 13.77 11.44 -13.35
C ARG A 75 13.08 10.09 -13.56
N LEU A 76 11.87 9.95 -13.04
CA LEU A 76 11.09 8.71 -13.11
C LEU A 76 10.24 8.65 -14.39
N GLY A 77 9.90 9.79 -14.99
CA GLY A 77 8.79 9.90 -15.94
C GLY A 77 7.46 10.15 -15.23
N LEU A 78 6.38 10.33 -16.00
CA LEU A 78 5.04 10.45 -15.44
C LEU A 78 4.54 9.04 -15.04
N LYS A 79 4.12 8.89 -13.78
CA LYS A 79 3.74 7.60 -13.19
C LYS A 79 2.36 7.66 -12.58
N ALA A 80 1.66 6.54 -12.62
CA ALA A 80 0.41 6.30 -11.92
C ALA A 80 0.53 5.08 -10.99
N ILE A 81 -0.23 5.10 -9.90
CA ILE A 81 -0.37 3.95 -9.01
C ILE A 81 -1.59 3.16 -9.49
N LYS A 82 -1.38 1.90 -9.90
CA LYS A 82 -2.42 1.04 -10.47
C LYS A 82 -3.23 0.32 -9.39
N GLU A 83 -2.52 -0.29 -8.44
CA GLU A 83 -3.12 -1.09 -7.38
C GLU A 83 -2.26 -1.03 -6.12
N VAL A 84 -2.89 -1.32 -4.98
CA VAL A 84 -2.23 -1.51 -3.69
C VAL A 84 -2.52 -2.91 -3.17
N THR A 85 -1.46 -3.61 -2.77
CA THR A 85 -1.53 -4.94 -2.17
C THR A 85 -1.21 -4.86 -0.68
N VAL A 86 -2.04 -5.51 0.14
CA VAL A 86 -2.00 -5.50 1.61
C VAL A 86 -1.73 -6.90 2.13
N TRP A 87 -0.81 -7.04 3.08
CA TRP A 87 -0.60 -8.29 3.81
C TRP A 87 0.01 -8.06 5.19
N GLY A 88 -0.23 -9.02 6.09
CA GLY A 88 0.46 -9.13 7.36
C GLY A 88 1.67 -10.06 7.28
N SER A 89 2.73 -9.74 8.01
CA SER A 89 3.85 -10.68 8.19
C SER A 89 3.43 -11.87 9.07
N ASN A 90 4.23 -12.94 9.07
CA ASN A 90 4.01 -14.12 9.92
C ASN A 90 2.66 -14.83 9.73
N GLY A 91 2.08 -14.79 8.52
CA GLY A 91 0.82 -15.47 8.20
C GLY A 91 -0.43 -14.59 8.33
N GLY A 92 -0.28 -13.31 8.67
CA GLY A 92 -1.41 -12.39 8.83
C GLY A 92 -1.76 -12.13 10.30
N PHE A 93 -2.84 -11.38 10.53
CA PHE A 93 -3.32 -11.03 11.87
C PHE A 93 -4.80 -10.60 11.83
N GLN A 94 -5.49 -10.69 12.97
CA GLN A 94 -6.89 -10.29 13.10
C GLN A 94 -7.05 -8.76 13.03
N LEU A 95 -8.18 -8.26 12.50
CA LEU A 95 -8.39 -6.81 12.31
C LEU A 95 -8.44 -6.01 13.62
N ASP A 96 -8.64 -6.65 14.76
CA ASP A 96 -8.68 -6.09 16.10
C ASP A 96 -7.38 -6.30 16.90
N ALA A 97 -6.37 -6.94 16.29
CA ALA A 97 -5.08 -7.15 16.93
C ALA A 97 -4.41 -5.81 17.29
N PRO A 98 -3.78 -5.69 18.47
CA PRO A 98 -3.09 -4.47 18.86
C PRO A 98 -2.02 -4.08 17.83
N ILE A 99 -2.02 -2.84 17.33
CA ILE A 99 -1.12 -2.40 16.25
C ILE A 99 0.36 -2.71 16.54
N LYS A 100 0.78 -2.62 17.81
CA LYS A 100 2.15 -2.93 18.28
C LYS A 100 2.57 -4.38 18.04
N GLU A 101 1.63 -5.29 17.90
CA GLU A 101 1.83 -6.72 17.65
C GLU A 101 1.62 -7.07 16.17
N THR A 102 1.01 -6.16 15.40
CA THR A 102 0.77 -6.34 13.97
C THR A 102 1.99 -5.95 13.13
N LYS A 103 2.13 -6.60 11.98
CA LYS A 103 3.15 -6.25 10.98
C LYS A 103 2.47 -6.05 9.64
N LEU A 104 1.80 -4.91 9.50
CA LEU A 104 1.14 -4.52 8.26
C LEU A 104 2.17 -4.10 7.20
N ASN A 105 1.94 -4.52 5.96
CA ASN A 105 2.77 -4.16 4.82
C ASN A 105 1.89 -3.77 3.63
N LEU A 106 2.40 -2.84 2.82
CA LEU A 106 1.80 -2.40 1.57
C LEU A 106 2.78 -2.54 0.41
N ARG A 107 2.24 -2.84 -0.76
CA ARG A 107 2.96 -2.81 -2.04
C ARG A 107 2.13 -2.05 -3.05
N PHE A 108 2.67 -0.97 -3.59
CA PHE A 108 2.06 -0.21 -4.66
C PHE A 108 2.63 -0.66 -6.01
N THR A 109 1.76 -0.99 -6.96
CA THR A 109 2.15 -1.29 -8.35
C THR A 109 2.10 -0.01 -9.16
N ILE A 110 3.22 0.32 -9.81
CA ILE A 110 3.42 1.56 -10.54
C ILE A 110 3.44 1.28 -12.04
N VAL A 111 2.70 2.09 -12.79
CA VAL A 111 2.64 2.07 -14.25
C VAL A 111 3.02 3.43 -14.83
N ASP A 112 3.38 3.44 -16.11
CA ASP A 112 3.48 4.68 -16.87
C ASP A 112 2.08 5.28 -17.04
N ALA A 113 1.95 6.59 -16.82
CA ALA A 113 0.68 7.32 -16.90
C ALA A 113 0.41 7.87 -18.30
#